data_AF-A0A4Y2ECE8-F1
#
_entry.id   AF-A0A4Y2ECE8-F1
#
_cell.length_a   1.000
_cell.length_b   1.000
_cell.length_c   1.000
_cell.angle_alpha   90.00
_cell.angle_beta   90.00
_cell.angle_gamma   90.00
#
_symmetry.space_group_name_H-M   'P 1'
#
loop_
_entity.id
_entity.type
_entity.pdbx_description
1 polymer ?
#
loop_
_entity_poly.entity_id
_entity_poly.type
_entity_poly.pdbx_seq_one_letter_code
_entity_poly.pdbx_strand_id
1 'polypeptide(L)'
;MKNFISLTYDASSYGVGYVLSYLMPDGREAPIAYASRTLTSTERNYSQLDKEALSIIAGVKKFHYFLYGHNIYSSYRSSTTPWTFQQNEACS
;
A
#
# COMPACT_ATOMS: atom_id res chain seq x y z
N MET A 1 14.73 18.07 8.62
CA MET A 1 14.29 16.69 8.94
C MET A 1 13.37 16.24 7.82
N LYS A 2 13.78 15.25 7.01
CA LYS A 2 12.91 14.71 5.95
C LYS A 2 12.10 13.57 6.57
N ASN A 3 10.79 13.77 6.73
CA ASN A 3 9.88 12.74 7.18
C ASN A 3 9.38 12.00 5.93
N PHE A 4 9.63 10.71 5.86
CA PHE A 4 9.16 9.87 4.76
C PHE A 4 7.76 9.37 5.09
N ILE A 5 6.88 9.37 4.09
CA ILE A 5 5.53 8.82 4.24
C ILE A 5 5.52 7.46 3.55
N SER A 6 5.19 6.42 4.31
CA SER A 6 4.96 5.07 3.80
C SER A 6 3.46 4.86 3.61
N LEU A 7 3.06 4.50 2.40
CA LEU A 7 1.71 4.09 2.07
C LEU A 7 1.70 2.58 1.82
N THR A 8 1.05 1.85 2.71
CA THR A 8 0.87 0.39 2.60
C THR A 8 -0.55 0.10 2.18
N TYR A 9 -0.74 -0.79 1.20
CA TYR A 9 -2.05 -1.19 0.71
C TYR A 9 -2.15 -2.72 0.66
N ASP A 10 -3.36 -3.20 0.92
CA ASP A 10 -3.73 -4.61 0.91
C ASP A 10 -5.05 -4.77 0.16
N ALA A 11 -5.13 -5.79 -0.69
CA ALA A 11 -6.32 -6.05 -1.50
C ALA A 11 -6.80 -7.49 -1.25
N SER A 12 -8.02 -7.59 -0.74
CA SER A 12 -8.71 -8.85 -0.52
C SER A 12 -9.90 -8.99 -1.46
N SER A 13 -10.43 -10.22 -1.57
CA SER A 13 -11.61 -10.56 -2.37
C SER A 13 -12.84 -9.72 -2.05
N TYR A 14 -12.94 -9.22 -0.81
CA TYR A 14 -14.11 -8.49 -0.30
C TYR A 14 -13.92 -6.98 -0.19
N GLY A 15 -12.68 -6.52 -0.10
CA GLY A 15 -12.38 -5.16 0.31
C GLY A 15 -10.91 -4.84 0.14
N VAL A 16 -10.62 -3.55 0.05
CA VAL A 16 -9.27 -3.02 -0.04
C VAL A 16 -8.97 -2.17 1.19
N GLY A 17 -7.77 -2.31 1.73
CA GLY A 17 -7.27 -1.58 2.88
C GLY A 17 -6.04 -0.77 2.51
N TYR A 18 -5.87 0.37 3.16
CA TYR A 18 -4.68 1.20 3.00
C TYR A 18 -4.34 1.94 4.31
N VAL A 19 -3.07 1.97 4.64
CA VAL A 19 -2.52 2.53 5.87
C VAL A 19 -1.44 3.54 5.52
N LEU A 20 -1.58 4.72 6.10
CA LEU A 20 -0.60 5.79 6.01
C LEU A 20 0.23 5.82 7.28
N SER A 21 1.55 5.68 7.14
CA SER A 21 2.50 5.69 8.25
C SER A 21 3.63 6.68 7.98
N TYR A 22 4.13 7.34 9.02
CA TYR A 22 5.42 8.03 8.96
C TYR A 22 6.55 7.05 9.18
N LEU A 23 7.54 7.07 8.30
CA LEU A 23 8.82 6.42 8.52
C LEU A 23 9.78 7.44 9.11
N MET A 24 10.09 7.26 10.39
CA MET A 24 11.08 8.05 11.10
C MET A 24 12.49 7.61 10.68
N PRO A 25 13.48 8.52 10.72
CA PRO A 25 14.86 8.19 10.35
C PRO A 25 15.53 7.16 11.28
N ASP A 26 14.92 6.86 12.43
CA ASP A 26 15.33 5.80 13.36
C ASP A 26 14.77 4.42 12.99
N GLY A 27 14.04 4.31 11.88
CA GLY A 27 13.41 3.07 11.42
C GLY A 27 12.07 2.75 12.08
N ARG A 28 11.54 3.63 12.93
CA ARG A 28 10.21 3.44 13.52
C ARG A 28 9.12 3.88 12.56
N GLU A 29 8.11 3.02 12.41
CA GLU A 29 6.88 3.35 11.68
C GLU A 29 5.80 3.80 12.66
N ALA A 30 5.31 5.02 12.48
CA ALA A 30 4.21 5.57 13.26
C ALA A 30 2.96 5.68 12.37
N PRO A 31 1.90 4.88 12.62
CA PRO A 31 0.68 4.94 11.83
C PRO A 31 -0.06 6.26 12.08
N ILE A 32 -0.42 6.94 11.01
CA ILE A 32 -1.13 8.23 11.01
C ILE A 32 -2.61 7.99 10.84
N ALA A 33 -2.96 7.19 9.83
CA ALA A 33 -4.34 7.01 9.42
C ALA A 33 -4.53 5.63 8.78
N TYR A 34 -5.67 5.05 9.12
CA TYR A 34 -6.15 3.80 8.54
C TYR A 34 -7.39 4.11 7.74
N ALA A 35 -7.50 3.53 6.55
CA ALA A 35 -8.72 3.58 5.79
C ALA A 35 -8.90 2.30 4.98
N SER A 36 -10.15 1.95 4.77
CA SER A 36 -10.52 0.78 4.00
C SER A 36 -11.77 1.10 3.21
N ARG A 37 -11.96 0.37 2.12
CA ARG A 37 -13.14 0.47 1.27
C ARG A 37 -13.59 -0.92 0.90
N THR A 38 -14.86 -1.21 1.13
CA THR A 38 -15.49 -2.46 0.68
C THR A 38 -15.70 -2.40 -0.84
N LEU A 39 -15.38 -3.50 -1.53
CA LEU A 39 -15.62 -3.62 -2.96
C LEU A 39 -17.10 -3.82 -3.22
N THR A 40 -17.63 -3.10 -4.21
CA THR A 40 -18.99 -3.31 -4.72
C THR A 40 -19.09 -4.66 -5.44
N SER A 41 -20.30 -5.19 -5.64
CA SER A 41 -20.52 -6.49 -6.29
C SER A 41 -19.85 -6.59 -7.66
N THR A 42 -19.78 -5.48 -8.40
CA THR A 42 -19.09 -5.39 -9.69
C THR A 42 -17.57 -5.42 -9.53
N GLU A 43 -17.02 -4.65 -8.59
CA GLU A 43 -15.57 -4.59 -8.33
C GLU A 43 -15.03 -5.90 -7.72
N ARG A 44 -15.88 -6.70 -7.07
CA ARG A 44 -15.51 -8.04 -6.58
C ARG A 44 -15.21 -9.04 -7.71
N ASN A 45 -15.80 -8.84 -8.89
CA ASN A 45 -15.55 -9.69 -10.06
C ASN A 45 -14.28 -9.27 -10.83
N TYR A 46 -13.59 -8.23 -10.39
CA TYR A 46 -12.32 -7.82 -11.01
C TYR A 46 -11.21 -8.83 -10.73
N SER A 47 -10.21 -8.85 -11.63
CA SER A 47 -9.01 -9.65 -11.43
C SER A 47 -8.25 -9.20 -10.17
N GLN A 48 -7.39 -10.06 -9.63
CA GLN A 48 -6.59 -9.71 -8.44
C GLN A 48 -5.72 -8.46 -8.69
N LEU A 49 -5.15 -8.35 -9.90
CA LEU A 49 -4.34 -7.20 -10.31
C LEU A 49 -5.16 -5.90 -10.36
N ASP A 50 -6.39 -5.97 -10.90
CA ASP A 50 -7.28 -4.81 -10.95
C ASP A 50 -7.71 -4.36 -9.54
N LYS A 51 -7.89 -5.31 -8.62
CA LYS A 51 -8.20 -5.02 -7.20
C LYS A 51 -7.03 -4.34 -6.48
N GLU A 52 -5.81 -4.77 -6.77
CA GLU A 52 -4.59 -4.13 -6.27
C GLU A 52 -4.42 -2.71 -6.84
N ALA A 53 -4.63 -2.53 -8.15
CA ALA A 53 -4.59 -1.20 -8.76
C ALA A 53 -5.68 -0.28 -8.16
N LEU A 54 -6.88 -0.82 -7.93
CA LEU A 54 -7.98 -0.09 -7.30
C LEU A 54 -7.65 0.30 -5.85
N SER A 55 -6.97 -0.57 -5.08
CA SER A 55 -6.57 -0.27 -3.70
C SER A 55 -5.57 0.88 -3.65
N ILE A 56 -4.58 0.90 -4.56
CA ILE A 56 -3.60 1.98 -4.70
C ILE A 56 -4.30 3.29 -5.04
N ILE A 57 -5.14 3.30 -6.09
CA ILE A 57 -5.84 4.51 -6.54
C ILE A 57 -6.75 5.05 -5.45
N ALA A 58 -7.48 4.17 -4.74
CA ALA A 58 -8.36 4.56 -3.65
C ALA A 58 -7.56 5.14 -2.46
N GLY A 59 -6.44 4.53 -2.09
CA GLY A 59 -5.57 5.00 -1.02
C GLY A 59 -4.94 6.35 -1.34
N VAL A 60 -4.37 6.51 -2.54
CA VAL A 60 -3.78 7.78 -3.00
C VAL A 60 -4.82 8.89 -3.05
N LYS A 61 -6.03 8.61 -3.55
CA LYS A 61 -7.12 9.60 -3.55
C LYS A 61 -7.54 9.99 -2.13
N LYS A 62 -7.61 9.04 -1.20
CA LYS A 62 -8.00 9.32 0.19
C LYS A 62 -6.94 10.14 0.92
N PHE A 63 -5.66 9.85 0.70
CA PHE A 63 -4.55 10.51 1.36
C PHE A 63 -3.91 11.63 0.53
N HIS A 64 -4.56 12.12 -0.53
CA HIS A 64 -3.95 13.09 -1.43
C HIS A 64 -3.45 14.35 -0.69
N TYR A 65 -4.15 14.77 0.37
CA TYR A 65 -3.75 15.90 1.21
C TYR A 65 -2.45 15.63 2.00
N PHE A 66 -2.22 14.40 2.43
CA PHE A 66 -1.00 14.01 3.15
C PHE A 66 0.18 13.77 2.21
N LEU A 67 -0.11 13.29 1.01
CA LEU A 67 0.89 13.04 -0.04
C LEU A 67 1.43 14.34 -0.65
N TYR A 68 0.65 15.43 -0.60
CA TYR A 68 1.04 16.72 -1.15
C TYR A 68 2.27 17.29 -0.40
N GLY A 69 3.40 17.42 -1.10
CA GLY A 69 4.63 18.01 -0.57
C GLY A 69 5.57 17.06 0.19
N HIS A 70 5.27 15.75 0.24
CA HIS A 70 6.11 14.76 0.91
C HIS A 70 6.71 13.74 -0.08
N ASN A 71 7.87 13.15 0.29
CA ASN A 71 8.41 12.01 -0.44
C ASN A 71 7.65 10.76 -0.03
N ILE A 72 7.02 10.13 -1.02
CA ILE A 72 6.11 9.00 -0.83
C ILE A 72 6.88 7.71 -1.16
N TYR A 73 6.85 6.77 -0.24
CA TYR A 73 7.26 5.39 -0.47
C TYR A 73 6.00 4.51 -0.47
N SER A 74 5.71 3.86 -1.60
CA SER A 74 4.61 2.90 -1.70
C SER A 74 5.15 1.49 -1.47
N SER A 75 4.61 0.76 -0.50
CA SER A 75 4.94 -0.65 -0.27
C SER A 75 3.70 -1.53 -0.45
N TYR A 76 3.81 -2.54 -1.31
CA TYR A 76 2.75 -3.53 -1.49
C TYR A 76 2.97 -4.71 -0.53
N ARG A 77 1.95 -5.07 0.25
CA ARG A 77 2.00 -6.24 1.14
C ARG A 77 1.13 -7.35 0.57
N SER A 78 1.70 -8.18 -0.29
CA SER A 78 1.01 -9.42 -0.73
C SER A 78 0.98 -10.41 0.43
N SER A 79 -0.20 -10.90 0.81
CA SER A 79 -0.36 -12.03 1.74
C SER A 79 -0.05 -13.39 1.09
N THR A 80 0.32 -13.41 -0.20
CA THR A 80 0.50 -14.63 -1.00
C THR A 80 1.96 -15.13 -1.07
N THR A 81 2.91 -14.48 -0.40
CA THR A 81 4.28 -15.00 -0.32
C THR A 81 4.70 -15.25 1.12
N PRO A 82 4.68 -16.51 1.60
CA PRO A 82 5.39 -16.88 2.81
C PRO A 82 6.89 -16.95 2.47
N TRP A 83 7.60 -15.84 2.71
CA TRP A 83 9.06 -15.73 2.73
C TRP A 83 9.75 -15.94 1.35
N THR A 84 10.93 -15.33 1.15
CA THR A 84 11.78 -15.44 -0.06
C THR A 84 11.24 -14.88 -1.39
N PHE A 85 11.47 -13.58 -1.63
CA PHE A 85 12.12 -13.19 -2.88
C PHE A 85 13.56 -12.81 -2.52
N GLN A 86 14.41 -13.83 -2.58
CA GLN A 86 15.85 -13.69 -2.64
C GLN A 86 16.16 -13.00 -3.97
N GLN A 87 16.54 -11.71 -3.94
CA GLN A 87 17.29 -11.14 -5.06
C GLN A 87 18.66 -11.81 -5.06
N ASN A 88 18.71 -13.02 -5.61
CA ASN A 88 19.94 -13.65 -6.03
C ASN A 88 19.71 -14.24 -7.42
N GLU A 89 19.45 -13.34 -8.37
CA GLU A 89 19.73 -13.56 -9.79
C GLU A 89 20.50 -12.34 -10.33
N ALA A 90 21.72 -12.16 -9.81
CA ALA A 90 22.81 -11.67 -10.65
C ALA A 90 23.47 -12.90 -11.26
N CYS A 91 22.83 -13.44 -12.31
CA CYS A 91 23.53 -14.25 -13.30
C CYS A 91 23.90 -13.31 -14.44
N SER A 92 25.09 -12.70 -14.32
CA SER A 92 26.14 -12.72 -15.35
C SER A 92 27.41 -12.09 -14.81
#